data_AF-A0A9P4QFU7-F1
#
_entry.id   AF-A0A9P4QFU7-F1
#
_cell.length_a   1.000
_cell.length_b   1.000
_cell.length_c   1.000
_cell.angle_alpha   90.00
_cell.angle_beta   90.00
_cell.angle_gamma   90.00
#
_symmetry.space_group_name_H-M   'P 1'
#
loop_
_entity.id
_entity.type
_entity.pdbx_description
1 polymer ?
#
loop_
_entity_poly.entity_id
_entity_poly.type
_entity_poly.pdbx_seq_one_letter_code
_entity_poly.pdbx_strand_id
1 'polypeptide(L)'
;MKRYKTPREKLVALRARFSRGTFDCQTHLEIKYRDLQKHPKHGNLDSWFNNWITTCNTGIEAEVPCFLNDLPLWDFIKAVDNLYPAWGALKTTEYVQKKDANQKGYTTIDALVSEFSQLYHLKKPVQSNIGTFSATLEVAEPEKKNGKNKSKDNRSKS
;
A
#
# COMPACT_ATOMS: atom_id res chain seq x y z
N MET A 1 7.75 -41.42 -22.93
CA MET A 1 6.69 -41.56 -21.91
C MET A 1 7.17 -42.52 -20.82
N LYS A 2 7.40 -42.06 -19.58
CA LYS A 2 7.74 -42.96 -18.46
C LYS A 2 6.51 -43.80 -18.10
N ARG A 3 6.59 -45.14 -18.20
CA ARG A 3 5.51 -46.06 -17.80
C ARG A 3 5.75 -46.50 -16.35
N TYR A 4 4.92 -46.02 -15.43
CA TYR A 4 4.94 -46.44 -14.01
C TYR A 4 4.21 -47.78 -13.88
N LYS A 5 4.89 -48.81 -13.35
CA LYS A 5 4.40 -50.19 -13.32
C LYS A 5 3.61 -50.50 -12.04
N THR A 6 3.89 -49.82 -10.94
CA THR A 6 3.20 -50.04 -9.66
C THR A 6 2.38 -48.83 -9.19
N PRO A 7 1.29 -49.02 -8.44
CA PRO A 7 0.53 -47.90 -7.84
C PRO A 7 1.39 -47.00 -6.94
N ARG A 8 2.34 -47.58 -6.21
CA ARG A 8 3.28 -46.82 -5.37
C ARG A 8 4.21 -45.92 -6.19
N GLU A 9 4.74 -46.40 -7.33
CA GLU A 9 5.54 -45.56 -8.24
C GLU A 9 4.75 -44.37 -8.80
N LYS A 10 3.46 -44.56 -9.10
CA LYS A 10 2.58 -43.47 -9.53
C LYS A 10 2.42 -42.42 -8.43
N LEU A 11 2.23 -42.83 -7.19
CA LEU A 11 2.12 -41.92 -6.03
C LEU A 11 3.44 -41.17 -5.77
N VAL A 12 4.58 -41.85 -5.85
CA VAL A 12 5.90 -41.22 -5.69
C VAL A 12 6.17 -40.20 -6.80
N ALA A 13 5.86 -40.55 -8.05
CA ALA A 13 6.01 -39.62 -9.17
C ALA A 13 5.07 -38.41 -9.06
N LEU A 14 3.85 -38.63 -8.58
CA LEU A 14 2.88 -37.57 -8.34
C LEU A 14 3.36 -36.64 -7.23
N ARG A 15 3.79 -37.19 -6.10
CA ARG A 15 4.40 -36.43 -4.99
C ARG A 15 5.59 -35.62 -5.48
N ALA A 16 6.51 -36.23 -6.24
CA ALA A 16 7.68 -35.52 -6.77
C ALA A 16 7.32 -34.35 -7.69
N ARG A 17 6.23 -34.46 -8.48
CA ARG A 17 5.75 -33.36 -9.33
C ARG A 17 5.12 -32.23 -8.51
N PHE A 18 4.32 -32.56 -7.50
CA PHE A 18 3.75 -31.56 -6.61
C PHE A 18 4.82 -30.87 -5.75
N SER A 19 5.80 -31.63 -5.25
CA SER A 19 6.94 -31.09 -4.51
C SER A 19 7.83 -30.17 -5.35
N ARG A 20 7.93 -30.43 -6.66
CA ARG A 20 8.60 -29.51 -7.60
C ARG A 20 7.81 -28.21 -7.76
N GLY A 21 6.48 -28.30 -7.96
CA GLY A 21 5.63 -27.11 -8.05
C GLY A 21 5.69 -26.25 -6.78
N THR A 22 5.70 -26.87 -5.59
CA THR A 22 5.86 -26.14 -4.32
C THR A 22 7.25 -25.51 -4.19
N PHE A 23 8.30 -26.20 -4.62
CA PHE A 23 9.67 -25.66 -4.61
C PHE A 23 9.83 -24.46 -5.56
N ASP A 24 9.25 -24.55 -6.75
CA ASP A 24 9.24 -23.46 -7.73
C ASP A 24 8.45 -22.25 -7.21
N CYS A 25 7.31 -22.49 -6.55
CA CYS A 25 6.52 -21.46 -5.86
C CYS A 25 7.30 -20.79 -4.73
N GLN A 26 7.99 -21.57 -3.89
CA GLN A 26 8.82 -21.06 -2.81
C GLN A 26 9.97 -20.21 -3.34
N THR A 27 10.70 -20.71 -4.34
CA THR A 27 11.81 -19.97 -4.97
C THR A 27 11.33 -18.65 -5.57
N HIS A 28 10.16 -18.66 -6.21
CA HIS A 28 9.56 -17.45 -6.77
C HIS A 28 9.12 -16.45 -5.68
N LEU A 29 8.57 -16.93 -4.56
CA LEU A 29 8.25 -16.09 -3.40
C LEU A 29 9.51 -15.47 -2.78
N GLU A 30 10.61 -16.21 -2.68
CA GLU A 30 11.90 -15.73 -2.19
C GLU A 30 12.50 -14.64 -3.09
N ILE A 31 12.41 -14.81 -4.42
CA ILE A 31 12.84 -13.79 -5.39
C ILE A 31 12.02 -12.51 -5.21
N LYS A 32 10.69 -12.62 -5.15
CA LYS A 32 9.80 -11.47 -4.93
C LYS A 32 10.11 -10.76 -3.63
N TYR A 33 10.36 -11.52 -2.56
CA TYR A 33 10.71 -10.98 -1.26
C TYR A 33 12.02 -10.20 -1.28
N ARG A 34 13.06 -10.75 -1.92
CA ARG A 34 14.34 -10.05 -2.12
C ARG A 34 14.21 -8.76 -2.92
N ASP A 35 13.27 -8.71 -3.86
CA ASP A 35 13.01 -7.48 -4.60
C ASP A 35 12.21 -6.47 -3.78
N LEU A 36 11.33 -6.91 -2.89
CA LEU A 36 10.62 -6.05 -1.95
C LEU A 36 11.55 -5.41 -0.91
N GLN A 37 12.60 -6.12 -0.48
CA GLN A 37 13.66 -5.58 0.37
C GLN A 37 14.42 -4.41 -0.29
N LYS A 38 14.38 -4.31 -1.62
CA LYS A 38 14.96 -3.18 -2.36
C LYS A 38 13.91 -2.09 -2.48
N HIS A 39 14.33 -0.86 -2.24
CA HIS A 39 13.45 0.30 -2.37
C HIS A 39 12.87 0.43 -3.81
N PRO A 40 11.57 0.71 -3.97
CA PRO A 40 10.96 0.93 -5.28
C PRO A 40 11.52 2.21 -5.93
N LYS A 41 12.41 2.07 -6.90
CA LYS A 41 13.07 3.21 -7.56
C LYS A 41 12.10 4.14 -8.31
N HIS A 42 11.01 3.60 -8.89
CA HIS A 42 10.09 4.34 -9.76
C HIS A 42 8.63 3.88 -9.67
N GLY A 43 8.21 3.29 -8.54
CA GLY A 43 6.87 2.69 -8.39
C GLY A 43 5.92 3.48 -7.48
N ASN A 44 4.62 3.17 -7.56
CA ASN A 44 3.65 3.61 -6.57
C ASN A 44 3.97 2.93 -5.22
N LEU A 45 4.31 3.73 -4.21
CA LEU A 45 4.63 3.24 -2.87
C LEU A 45 3.46 2.51 -2.21
N ASP A 46 2.21 2.88 -2.53
CA ASP A 46 1.02 2.21 -2.01
C ASP A 46 0.93 0.77 -2.53
N SER A 47 1.28 0.57 -3.80
CA SER A 47 1.40 -0.76 -4.38
C SER A 47 2.55 -1.55 -3.74
N TRP A 48 3.66 -0.88 -3.40
CA TRP A 48 4.78 -1.52 -2.71
C TRP A 48 4.40 -1.98 -1.29
N PHE A 49 3.68 -1.15 -0.52
CA PHE A 49 3.14 -1.51 0.79
C PHE A 49 2.19 -2.71 0.71
N ASN A 50 1.25 -2.68 -0.24
CA ASN A 50 0.33 -3.81 -0.44
C ASN A 50 1.08 -5.09 -0.83
N ASN A 51 2.09 -5.01 -1.71
CA ASN A 51 2.88 -6.17 -2.09
C ASN A 51 3.69 -6.75 -0.92
N TRP A 52 4.19 -5.92 0.00
CA TRP A 52 4.83 -6.37 1.24
C TRP A 52 3.88 -7.20 2.08
N ILE A 53 2.68 -6.68 2.34
CA ILE A 53 1.64 -7.38 3.10
C ILE A 53 1.29 -8.71 2.43
N THR A 54 0.92 -8.68 1.15
CA THR A 54 0.48 -9.88 0.43
C THR A 54 1.58 -10.93 0.35
N THR A 55 2.82 -10.54 0.05
CA THR A 55 3.93 -11.50 -0.11
C THR A 55 4.31 -12.13 1.24
N CYS A 56 4.30 -11.35 2.32
CA CYS A 56 4.61 -11.88 3.65
C CYS A 56 3.50 -12.81 4.16
N ASN A 57 2.23 -12.44 3.99
CA ASN A 57 1.11 -13.29 4.39
C ASN A 57 1.08 -14.59 3.57
N THR A 58 1.32 -14.51 2.26
CA THR A 58 1.43 -15.70 1.39
C THR A 58 2.62 -16.58 1.80
N GLY A 59 3.75 -15.98 2.17
CA GLY A 59 4.94 -16.70 2.63
C GLY A 59 4.74 -17.39 3.98
N ILE A 60 4.03 -16.75 4.90
CA ILE A 60 3.64 -17.33 6.20
C ILE A 60 2.67 -18.50 6.00
N GLU A 61 1.62 -18.33 5.16
CA GLU A 61 0.66 -19.40 4.85
C GLU A 61 1.31 -20.60 4.17
N ALA A 62 2.34 -20.37 3.34
CA ALA A 62 3.11 -21.42 2.70
C ALA A 62 4.23 -22.01 3.58
N GLU A 63 4.31 -21.61 4.86
CA GLU A 63 5.34 -22.01 5.84
C GLU A 63 6.78 -21.86 5.33
N VAL A 64 7.03 -20.84 4.49
CA VAL A 64 8.35 -20.61 3.90
C VAL A 64 9.28 -20.04 4.99
N PRO A 65 10.46 -20.66 5.25
CA PRO A 65 11.30 -20.31 6.40
C PRO A 65 11.71 -18.85 6.49
N CYS A 66 11.85 -18.16 5.35
CA CYS A 66 12.25 -16.75 5.26
C CYS A 66 11.20 -15.80 5.87
N PHE A 67 9.95 -16.24 5.93
CA PHE A 67 8.82 -15.46 6.41
C PHE A 67 8.38 -15.86 7.82
N LEU A 68 9.01 -16.88 8.38
CA LEU A 68 8.75 -17.33 9.75
C LEU A 68 9.56 -16.47 10.73
N ASN A 69 8.98 -16.20 11.90
CA ASN A 69 9.51 -15.31 12.95
C ASN A 69 9.49 -13.82 12.56
N ASP A 70 10.30 -13.01 13.25
CA ASP A 70 10.28 -11.55 13.13
C ASP A 70 11.15 -11.00 11.98
N LEU A 71 11.74 -11.89 11.17
CA LEU A 71 12.59 -11.52 10.03
C LEU A 71 11.89 -10.55 9.06
N PRO A 72 10.62 -10.78 8.64
CA PRO A 72 9.91 -9.86 7.77
C PRO A 72 9.72 -8.45 8.34
N LEU A 73 9.57 -8.35 9.66
CA LEU A 73 9.42 -7.06 10.33
C LEU A 73 10.72 -6.26 10.29
N TRP A 74 11.84 -6.91 10.59
CA TRP A 74 13.18 -6.31 10.50
C TRP A 74 13.50 -5.86 9.09
N ASP A 75 13.24 -6.71 8.11
CA ASP A 75 13.54 -6.42 6.72
C ASP A 75 12.68 -5.28 6.18
N PHE A 76 11.43 -5.16 6.63
CA PHE A 76 10.59 -4.00 6.32
C PHE A 76 11.14 -2.71 6.94
N ILE A 77 11.48 -2.73 8.24
CA ILE A 77 12.07 -1.56 8.94
C ILE A 77 13.33 -1.09 8.19
N LYS A 78 14.20 -2.03 7.82
CA LYS A 78 15.43 -1.75 7.08
C LYS A 78 15.18 -1.22 5.67
N ALA A 79 14.18 -1.75 4.97
CA ALA A 79 13.82 -1.27 3.64
C ALA A 79 13.32 0.18 3.69
N VAL A 80 12.55 0.52 4.73
CA VAL A 80 11.99 1.84 4.98
C VAL A 80 13.01 2.84 5.56
N ASP A 81 14.06 2.38 6.23
CA ASP A 81 15.10 3.22 6.82
C ASP A 81 15.74 4.17 5.78
N ASN A 82 15.90 3.69 4.54
CA ASN A 82 16.38 4.52 3.43
C ASN A 82 15.44 5.69 3.07
N LEU A 83 14.15 5.56 3.38
CA LEU A 83 13.12 6.56 3.07
C LEU A 83 12.91 7.55 4.21
N TYR A 84 12.92 7.04 5.45
CA TYR A 84 12.71 7.85 6.64
C TYR A 84 13.55 7.34 7.82
N PRO A 85 14.85 7.70 7.88
CA PRO A 85 15.80 7.13 8.85
C PRO A 85 15.39 7.33 10.31
N ALA A 86 14.76 8.47 10.62
CA ALA A 86 14.31 8.78 11.98
C ALA A 86 13.23 7.80 12.49
N TRP A 87 12.38 7.30 11.60
CA TRP A 87 11.35 6.32 11.95
C TRP A 87 11.95 4.91 12.03
N GLY A 88 12.84 4.56 11.10
CA GLY A 88 13.56 3.29 11.12
C GLY A 88 14.36 3.08 12.42
N ALA A 89 15.12 4.11 12.84
CA ALA A 89 15.87 4.10 14.09
C ALA A 89 14.98 3.97 15.34
N LEU A 90 13.84 4.68 15.37
CA LEU A 90 12.88 4.60 16.47
C LEU A 90 12.29 3.19 16.57
N LYS A 91 11.83 2.62 15.45
CA LYS A 91 11.24 1.27 15.44
C LYS A 91 12.24 0.18 15.76
N THR A 92 13.49 0.33 15.31
CA THR A 92 14.59 -0.56 15.70
C THR A 92 14.81 -0.55 17.20
N THR A 93 14.80 0.63 17.82
CA THR A 93 14.97 0.79 19.27
C THR A 93 13.79 0.20 20.05
N GLU A 94 12.55 0.49 19.64
CA GLU A 94 11.35 -0.11 20.23
C GLU A 94 11.37 -1.64 20.13
N TYR A 95 11.80 -2.17 19.00
CA TYR A 95 11.89 -3.61 18.77
C TYR A 95 12.89 -4.26 19.74
N VAL A 96 14.08 -3.69 19.89
CA VAL A 96 15.13 -4.20 20.80
C VAL A 96 14.65 -4.15 22.25
N GLN A 97 14.06 -3.03 22.68
CA GLN A 97 13.54 -2.90 24.06
C GLN A 97 12.44 -3.91 24.37
N LYS A 98 11.51 -4.15 23.44
CA LYS A 98 10.44 -5.15 23.62
C LYS A 98 10.97 -6.57 23.65
N LYS A 99 12.02 -6.86 22.86
CA LYS A 99 12.72 -8.14 22.88
C LYS A 99 13.36 -8.40 24.24
N ASP A 100 14.07 -7.40 24.77
CA ASP A 100 14.75 -7.49 26.06
C ASP A 100 13.75 -7.62 27.23
N ALA A 101 12.58 -6.99 27.11
CA ALA A 101 11.49 -7.10 28.08
C ALA A 101 10.71 -8.43 28.02
N ASN A 102 11.03 -9.32 27.08
CA ASN A 102 10.32 -10.58 26.81
C ASN A 102 8.79 -10.38 26.66
N GLN A 103 8.40 -9.19 26.17
CA GLN A 103 7.00 -8.85 25.94
C GLN A 103 6.54 -9.53 24.66
N LYS A 104 5.51 -10.37 24.77
CA LYS A 104 4.83 -10.95 23.61
C LYS A 104 4.15 -9.86 22.80
N GLY A 105 4.47 -9.80 21.52
CA GLY A 105 3.65 -9.12 20.52
C GLY A 105 4.45 -8.11 19.74
N TYR A 106 5.27 -8.61 18.83
CA TYR A 106 5.59 -7.80 17.68
C TYR A 106 4.30 -7.47 16.94
N THR A 107 4.21 -6.21 16.53
CA THR A 107 3.19 -5.71 15.62
C THR A 107 3.19 -6.59 14.37
N THR A 108 2.05 -7.16 13.98
CA THR A 108 1.91 -7.89 12.71
C THR A 108 2.44 -7.04 11.56
N ILE A 109 2.98 -7.68 10.51
CA ILE A 109 3.51 -6.94 9.35
C ILE A 109 2.48 -5.98 8.77
N ASP A 110 1.21 -6.36 8.74
CA ASP A 110 0.08 -5.50 8.36
C ASP A 110 0.02 -4.20 9.15
N ALA A 111 0.12 -4.28 10.48
CA ALA A 111 0.01 -3.12 11.35
C ALA A 111 1.26 -2.23 11.26
N LEU A 112 2.45 -2.81 11.08
CA LEU A 112 3.69 -2.05 10.90
C LEU A 112 3.70 -1.29 9.56
N VAL A 113 3.28 -1.97 8.49
CA VAL A 113 3.17 -1.36 7.15
C VAL A 113 2.08 -0.28 7.15
N SER A 114 0.95 -0.51 7.81
CA SER A 114 -0.13 0.48 7.93
C SER A 114 0.32 1.73 8.69
N GLU A 115 1.03 1.57 9.82
CA GLU A 115 1.57 2.69 10.58
C GLU A 115 2.49 3.55 9.72
N PHE A 116 3.41 2.92 8.99
CA PHE A 116 4.32 3.65 8.11
C PHE A 116 3.61 4.31 6.93
N SER A 117 2.65 3.62 6.30
CA SER A 117 1.84 4.17 5.21
C SER A 117 1.10 5.43 5.66
N GLN A 118 0.47 5.41 6.84
CA GLN A 118 -0.20 6.59 7.40
C GLN A 118 0.76 7.77 7.60
N LEU A 119 1.93 7.51 8.20
CA LEU A 119 2.96 8.54 8.38
C LEU A 119 3.43 9.11 7.03
N TYR A 120 3.59 8.24 6.04
CA TYR A 120 4.00 8.63 4.70
C TYR A 120 2.96 9.53 4.01
N HIS A 121 1.67 9.17 4.10
CA HIS A 121 0.57 9.99 3.56
C HIS A 121 0.39 11.31 4.28
N LEU A 122 0.67 11.39 5.59
CA LEU A 122 0.65 12.66 6.33
C LEU A 122 1.78 13.61 5.92
N LYS A 123 2.94 13.06 5.56
CA LYS A 123 4.13 13.83 5.16
C LYS A 123 4.12 14.24 3.69
N LYS A 124 3.43 13.49 2.83
CA LYS A 124 3.13 13.95 1.47
C LYS A 124 1.98 14.94 1.53
N PRO A 125 2.13 16.19 1.05
CA PRO A 125 0.95 16.94 0.69
C PRO A 125 0.27 16.12 -0.41
N VAL A 126 -0.90 15.55 -0.09
CA VAL A 126 -1.81 15.04 -1.11
C VAL A 126 -1.90 16.19 -2.11
N GLN A 127 -1.38 15.99 -3.32
CA GLN A 127 -1.72 16.87 -4.43
C GLN A 127 -3.20 16.60 -4.67
N SER A 128 -4.00 17.25 -3.86
CA SER A 128 -5.40 17.45 -4.07
C SER A 128 -5.46 18.18 -5.39
N ASN A 129 -5.62 17.43 -6.48
CA ASN A 129 -6.43 17.87 -7.60
C ASN A 129 -7.86 18.02 -7.06
N ILE A 130 -8.05 18.94 -6.12
CA ILE A 130 -9.32 19.61 -5.90
C ILE A 130 -9.53 20.31 -7.22
N GLY A 131 -10.27 19.62 -8.09
CA GLY A 131 -10.75 20.19 -9.33
C GLY A 131 -11.33 21.55 -8.98
N THR A 132 -10.84 22.55 -9.69
CA THR A 132 -11.41 23.88 -9.76
C THR A 132 -12.87 23.77 -10.19
N PHE A 133 -13.77 23.48 -9.24
CA PHE A 133 -15.19 23.80 -9.34
C PHE A 133 -15.33 25.30 -9.03
N SER A 134 -14.70 26.14 -9.84
CA SER A 134 -14.96 27.57 -9.82
C SER A 134 -16.28 27.84 -10.53
N ALA A 135 -17.28 28.16 -9.71
CA ALA A 135 -18.21 29.25 -9.96
C ALA A 135 -18.98 29.25 -11.30
N THR A 136 -20.08 28.51 -11.34
CA THR A 136 -21.33 29.02 -11.90
C THR A 136 -22.46 28.72 -10.91
N LEU A 137 -22.40 29.37 -9.75
CA LEU A 137 -23.60 29.63 -8.96
C LEU A 137 -24.12 30.99 -9.44
N GLU A 138 -24.80 30.98 -10.58
CA GLU A 138 -25.57 32.12 -11.05
C GLU A 138 -26.73 32.30 -10.06
N VAL A 139 -26.54 33.24 -9.14
CA VAL A 139 -27.57 33.70 -8.22
C VAL A 139 -28.71 34.23 -9.07
N ALA A 140 -29.80 33.46 -9.16
CA ALA A 140 -31.06 33.97 -9.68
C ALA A 140 -31.50 35.13 -8.77
N GLU A 141 -31.33 36.36 -9.25
CA GLU A 141 -31.91 37.54 -8.62
C GLU A 141 -33.44 37.43 -8.62
N PRO A 142 -34.12 37.66 -7.49
CA PRO A 142 -35.57 37.73 -7.46
C PRO A 142 -36.05 39.04 -8.12
N GLU A 143 -36.83 38.91 -9.21
CA GLU A 143 -37.60 39.99 -9.82
C GLU A 143 -38.44 40.73 -8.76
N LYS A 144 -38.16 42.02 -8.56
CA LYS A 144 -39.09 42.95 -7.91
C LYS A 144 -39.78 43.80 -8.95
N LYS A 145 -41.05 43.47 -9.22
CA LYS A 145 -42.01 44.38 -9.84
C LYS A 145 -42.27 45.58 -8.91
N ASN A 146 -42.04 46.81 -9.36
CA ASN A 146 -43.08 47.84 -9.33
C ASN A 146 -42.73 49.07 -10.18
N GLY A 147 -43.73 49.59 -10.88
CA GLY A 147 -43.59 50.57 -11.95
C GLY A 147 -43.41 52.03 -11.52
N LYS A 148 -43.08 52.86 -12.51
CA LYS A 148 -43.47 54.27 -12.55
C LYS A 148 -43.41 54.79 -13.98
N ASN A 149 -44.61 54.95 -14.55
CA ASN A 149 -44.89 55.86 -15.67
C ASN A 149 -44.30 57.25 -15.35
N LYS A 150 -43.53 57.83 -16.27
CA LYS A 150 -43.48 59.28 -16.44
C LYS A 150 -43.60 59.65 -17.91
N SER A 151 -44.70 60.35 -18.14
CA SER A 151 -45.13 61.01 -19.34
C SER A 151 -44.31 62.28 -19.61
N LYS A 152 -44.21 62.59 -20.91
CA LYS A 152 -44.12 63.91 -21.54
C LYS A 152 -42.81 64.69 -21.56
N ASP A 153 -42.32 64.81 -22.80
CA ASP A 153 -42.31 66.06 -23.58
C ASP A 153 -41.20 67.06 -23.24
N ASN A 154 -40.19 67.12 -24.11
CA ASN A 154 -39.32 68.28 -24.26
C ASN A 154 -39.23 68.64 -25.74
N ARG A 155 -40.12 69.53 -26.16
CA ARG A 155 -40.01 70.35 -27.36
C ARG A 155 -38.99 71.47 -27.07
N SER A 156 -37.94 71.57 -27.89
CA SER A 156 -37.50 72.80 -28.59
C SER A 156 -35.98 72.92 -28.76
N LYS A 157 -35.59 72.99 -30.04
CA LYS A 157 -34.61 73.91 -30.67
C LYS A 157 -33.25 74.13 -29.98
N SER A 158 -32.20 73.74 -30.68
CA SER A 158 -31.38 74.69 -31.45
C SER A 158 -30.89 74.03 -32.72
#